data_AF-A0A078RZ74-F1
#
_entry.id   AF-A0A078RZ74-F1
#
_cell.length_a   1.000
_cell.length_b   1.000
_cell.length_c   1.000
_cell.angle_alpha   90.00
_cell.angle_beta   90.00
_cell.angle_gamma   90.00
#
_symmetry.space_group_name_H-M   'P 1'
#
loop_
_entity.id
_entity.type
_entity.pdbx_description
1 polymer ?
#
loop_
_entity_poly.entity_id
_entity_poly.type
_entity_poly.pdbx_seq_one_letter_code
_entity_poly.pdbx_strand_id
1 'polypeptide(L)'
;MPSTVSFSDGSTITYTYGADGTKLRTVHKIGSTTTTTNYCGNVIYENGTQKLLLTEEGYINLAGTQQYHYYLKDHQGNNRVVINQSGTVEETNHYYPFGGVFGTTGNTQPYKYNGKEFDNKKGLNWYDYGARHYDTALGRFTTNDRFAEKYYSMSPYQYGANSPVVNIDVNGDSIRICTETQSFGHTWISVGEGSNMTVYSYGRYNGTNKGPDRSSNSLGNGSGVLLKLMGDEAKAYNDKKSSWWNVCICSNRCGR
;
A
#
# COMPACT_ATOMS: atom_id res chain seq x y z
N MET A 1 -4.58 -1.49 -17.68
CA MET A 1 -3.58 -2.44 -17.16
C MET A 1 -2.95 -3.20 -18.31
N PRO A 2 -1.69 -3.66 -18.20
CA PRO A 2 -1.05 -4.41 -19.28
C PRO A 2 -1.75 -5.76 -19.47
N SER A 3 -2.00 -6.14 -20.72
CA SER A 3 -2.59 -7.43 -21.06
C SER A 3 -1.52 -8.52 -21.21
N THR A 4 -0.32 -8.17 -21.67
CA THR A 4 0.76 -9.13 -21.94
C THR A 4 2.13 -8.49 -21.70
N VAL A 5 3.01 -9.21 -21.01
CA VAL A 5 4.45 -8.95 -20.94
C VAL A 5 5.15 -10.02 -21.79
N SER A 6 6.02 -9.60 -22.71
CA SER A 6 6.77 -10.50 -23.58
C SER A 6 8.26 -10.41 -23.29
N PHE A 7 8.94 -11.55 -23.28
CA PHE A 7 10.39 -11.65 -23.08
C PHE A 7 11.08 -11.95 -24.40
N SER A 8 12.37 -11.61 -24.49
CA SER A 8 13.18 -11.81 -25.72
C SER A 8 13.31 -13.27 -26.13
N ASP A 9 13.13 -14.22 -25.21
CA ASP A 9 13.16 -15.66 -25.47
C ASP A 9 11.80 -16.23 -25.92
N GLY A 10 10.81 -15.37 -26.18
CA GLY A 10 9.46 -15.76 -26.59
C GLY A 10 8.54 -16.19 -25.44
N SER A 11 9.02 -16.18 -24.19
CA SER A 11 8.16 -16.35 -23.02
C SER A 11 7.19 -15.18 -22.89
N THR A 12 6.02 -15.43 -22.31
CA THR A 12 4.98 -14.40 -22.11
C THR A 12 4.29 -14.57 -20.76
N ILE A 13 3.87 -13.45 -20.17
CA ILE A 13 2.93 -13.41 -19.05
C ILE A 13 1.69 -12.66 -19.52
N THR A 14 0.54 -13.32 -19.52
CA THR A 14 -0.72 -12.73 -19.99
C THR A 14 -1.70 -12.60 -18.84
N TYR A 15 -2.37 -11.45 -18.76
CA TYR A 15 -3.35 -11.14 -17.74
C TYR A 15 -4.74 -10.99 -18.38
N THR A 16 -5.76 -11.52 -17.72
CA THR A 16 -7.17 -11.35 -18.10
C THR A 16 -7.89 -10.65 -16.96
N TYR A 17 -8.65 -9.61 -17.28
CA TYR A 17 -9.38 -8.79 -16.31
C TYR A 17 -10.88 -8.79 -16.62
N GLY A 18 -11.69 -8.59 -15.60
CA GLY A 18 -13.10 -8.23 -15.73
C GLY A 18 -13.26 -6.80 -16.22
N ALA A 19 -14.48 -6.43 -16.63
CA ALA A 19 -14.80 -5.08 -17.08
C ALA A 19 -14.65 -4.03 -15.97
N ASP A 20 -14.70 -4.45 -14.71
CA ASP A 20 -14.48 -3.67 -13.50
C ASP A 20 -12.98 -3.48 -13.17
N GLY A 21 -12.08 -4.12 -13.92
CA GLY A 21 -10.64 -4.11 -13.68
C GLY A 21 -10.15 -5.22 -12.75
N THR A 22 -11.02 -6.08 -12.22
CA THR A 22 -10.61 -7.20 -11.35
C THR A 22 -9.78 -8.20 -12.14
N LYS A 23 -8.59 -8.57 -11.65
CA LYS A 23 -7.78 -9.62 -12.29
C LYS A 23 -8.45 -10.99 -12.12
N LEU A 24 -8.74 -11.65 -13.23
CA LEU A 24 -9.43 -12.95 -13.27
C LEU A 24 -8.49 -14.10 -13.57
N ARG A 25 -7.41 -13.84 -14.31
CA ARG A 25 -6.45 -14.88 -14.69
C ARG A 25 -5.07 -14.32 -15.00
N THR A 26 -4.05 -15.08 -14.67
CA THR A 26 -2.68 -14.92 -15.17
C THR A 26 -2.24 -16.21 -15.86
N VAL A 27 -1.58 -16.09 -17.00
CA VAL A 27 -0.96 -17.21 -17.73
C VAL A 27 0.51 -16.93 -17.91
N HIS A 28 1.35 -17.70 -17.22
CA HIS A 28 2.80 -17.68 -17.37
C HIS A 28 3.20 -18.78 -18.36
N LYS A 29 3.58 -18.38 -19.58
CA LYS A 29 4.18 -19.27 -20.58
C LYS A 29 5.68 -19.01 -20.60
N ILE A 30 6.46 -19.87 -19.97
CA ILE A 30 7.91 -19.72 -19.81
C ILE A 30 8.59 -20.91 -20.50
N GLY A 31 9.21 -20.64 -21.65
CA GLY A 31 9.66 -21.71 -22.55
C GLY A 31 8.48 -22.61 -22.97
N SER A 32 8.59 -23.91 -22.70
CA SER A 32 7.54 -24.91 -22.96
C SER A 32 6.52 -25.05 -21.82
N THR A 33 6.82 -24.53 -20.63
CA THR A 33 5.96 -24.66 -19.46
C THR A 33 4.89 -23.59 -19.47
N THR A 34 3.63 -23.98 -19.27
CA THR A 34 2.50 -23.06 -19.08
C THR A 34 1.89 -23.29 -17.71
N THR A 35 1.85 -22.23 -16.89
CA THR A 35 1.11 -22.20 -15.62
C THR A 35 -0.05 -21.23 -15.78
N THR A 36 -1.26 -21.69 -15.48
CA THR A 36 -2.46 -20.84 -15.46
C THR A 36 -2.95 -20.67 -14.04
N THR A 37 -3.07 -19.43 -13.60
CA THR A 37 -3.64 -19.07 -12.29
C THR A 37 -4.97 -18.37 -12.50
N ASN A 38 -6.05 -18.90 -11.92
CA ASN A 38 -7.37 -18.27 -11.94
C ASN A 38 -7.72 -17.74 -10.54
N TYR A 39 -8.26 -16.52 -10.51
CA TYR A 39 -8.66 -15.84 -9.28
C TYR A 39 -10.19 -15.79 -9.22
N CYS A 40 -10.77 -16.50 -8.26
CA CYS A 40 -12.22 -16.65 -8.10
C CYS A 40 -12.63 -16.22 -6.69
N GLY A 41 -12.79 -14.90 -6.51
CA GLY A 41 -13.00 -14.33 -5.18
C GLY A 41 -11.79 -14.56 -4.30
N ASN A 42 -11.99 -15.23 -3.17
CA ASN A 42 -10.92 -15.61 -2.24
C ASN A 42 -10.23 -16.95 -2.57
N VAL A 43 -10.74 -17.72 -3.54
CA VAL A 43 -10.12 -19.00 -3.94
C VAL A 43 -9.23 -18.79 -5.17
N ILE A 44 -8.00 -19.29 -5.10
CA ILE A 44 -7.03 -19.28 -6.20
C ILE A 44 -6.87 -20.70 -6.73
N TYR A 45 -6.96 -20.83 -8.04
CA TYR A 45 -6.74 -22.09 -8.75
C TYR A 45 -5.44 -22.01 -9.53
N GLU A 46 -4.66 -23.09 -9.55
CA GLU A 46 -3.50 -23.25 -10.43
C GLU A 46 -3.72 -24.49 -11.30
N ASN A 47 -3.64 -24.32 -12.62
CA ASN A 47 -3.88 -25.36 -13.62
C ASN A 47 -5.21 -26.10 -13.40
N GLY A 48 -6.26 -25.36 -13.02
CA GLY A 48 -7.60 -25.89 -12.77
C GLY A 48 -7.82 -26.52 -11.40
N THR A 49 -6.80 -26.63 -10.55
CA THR A 49 -6.90 -27.20 -9.20
C THR A 49 -6.91 -26.10 -8.14
N GLN A 50 -7.76 -26.23 -7.11
CA GLN A 50 -7.74 -25.31 -5.97
C GLN A 50 -6.38 -25.35 -5.28
N LYS A 51 -5.76 -24.18 -5.13
CA LYS A 51 -4.43 -24.05 -4.54
C LYS A 51 -4.47 -23.33 -3.20
N LEU A 52 -5.11 -22.17 -3.14
CA LEU A 52 -5.18 -21.35 -1.93
C LEU A 52 -6.60 -20.85 -1.68
N LEU A 53 -6.99 -20.75 -0.42
CA LEU A 53 -8.12 -19.94 0.03
C LEU A 53 -7.58 -18.79 0.88
N LEU A 54 -7.72 -17.56 0.42
CA LEU A 54 -7.26 -16.36 1.12
C LEU A 54 -8.16 -16.03 2.30
N THR A 55 -7.53 -15.60 3.40
CA THR A 55 -8.20 -15.09 4.60
C THR A 55 -7.64 -13.73 4.98
N GLU A 56 -8.26 -13.03 5.92
CA GLU A 56 -7.80 -11.72 6.38
C GLU A 56 -6.38 -11.77 7.00
N GLU A 57 -6.09 -12.87 7.70
CA GLU A 57 -4.84 -13.05 8.45
C GLU A 57 -3.81 -13.94 7.73
N GLY A 58 -4.15 -14.50 6.57
CA GLY A 58 -3.30 -15.50 5.93
C GLY A 58 -3.99 -16.24 4.79
N TYR A 59 -3.82 -17.55 4.78
CA TYR A 59 -4.43 -18.41 3.78
C TYR A 59 -4.55 -19.86 4.27
N ILE A 60 -5.39 -20.64 3.61
CA ILE A 60 -5.41 -22.10 3.72
C ILE A 60 -4.78 -22.67 2.46
N ASN A 61 -3.79 -23.55 2.63
CA ASN A 61 -3.33 -24.36 1.51
C ASN A 61 -4.41 -25.42 1.20
N LEU A 62 -4.96 -25.38 -0.01
CA LEU A 62 -5.97 -26.34 -0.46
C LEU A 62 -5.37 -27.50 -1.27
N ALA A 63 -4.10 -27.38 -1.69
CA ALA A 63 -3.40 -28.44 -2.38
C ALA A 63 -2.85 -29.46 -1.36
N GLY A 64 -3.37 -30.70 -1.42
CA GLY A 64 -2.95 -31.77 -0.51
C GLY A 64 -3.57 -31.64 0.88
N THR A 65 -2.75 -31.71 1.94
CA THR A 65 -3.23 -31.60 3.32
C THR A 65 -3.61 -30.16 3.64
N GLN A 66 -4.88 -29.95 3.95
CA GLN A 66 -5.38 -28.62 4.29
C GLN A 66 -4.82 -28.12 5.62
N GLN A 67 -4.13 -26.99 5.58
CA GLN A 67 -3.53 -26.35 6.73
C GLN A 67 -3.67 -24.84 6.64
N TYR A 68 -3.90 -24.20 7.80
CA TYR A 68 -3.86 -22.75 7.90
C TYR A 68 -2.42 -22.25 7.98
N HIS A 69 -2.18 -21.13 7.32
CA HIS A 69 -0.94 -20.37 7.36
C HIS A 69 -1.27 -18.92 7.69
N TYR A 70 -0.46 -18.30 8.54
CA TYR A 70 -0.68 -16.96 9.05
C TYR A 70 0.45 -16.01 8.62
N TYR A 71 0.10 -14.75 8.42
CA TYR A 71 1.04 -13.68 8.10
C TYR A 71 1.33 -12.84 9.33
N LEU A 72 2.62 -12.70 9.68
CA LEU A 72 3.09 -11.68 10.59
C LEU A 72 3.51 -10.46 9.79
N LYS A 73 2.72 -9.39 9.92
CA LYS A 73 2.84 -8.18 9.09
C LYS A 73 3.56 -7.06 9.85
N ASP A 74 4.27 -6.18 9.14
CA ASP A 74 4.79 -4.93 9.72
C ASP A 74 3.73 -3.81 9.73
N HIS A 75 4.14 -2.59 10.12
CA HIS A 75 3.24 -1.44 10.24
C HIS A 75 2.59 -1.01 8.91
N GLN A 76 3.17 -1.40 7.77
CA GLN A 76 2.60 -1.12 6.45
C GLN A 76 1.77 -2.29 5.91
N GLY A 77 1.61 -3.36 6.69
CA GLY A 77 0.97 -4.58 6.24
C GLY A 77 1.85 -5.45 5.33
N ASN A 78 3.17 -5.23 5.28
CA ASN A 78 4.06 -6.10 4.51
C ASN A 78 4.19 -7.44 5.23
N ASN A 79 4.10 -8.54 4.49
CA ASN A 79 4.23 -9.88 5.06
C ASN A 79 5.69 -10.19 5.42
N ARG A 80 6.07 -10.04 6.69
CA ARG A 80 7.44 -10.26 7.16
C ARG A 80 7.75 -11.73 7.42
N VAL A 81 6.78 -12.47 7.93
CA VAL A 81 6.94 -13.89 8.25
C VAL A 81 5.66 -14.64 7.94
N VAL A 82 5.79 -15.81 7.31
CA VAL A 82 4.72 -16.80 7.17
C VAL A 82 4.96 -17.93 8.16
N ILE A 83 3.95 -18.24 8.97
CA ILE A 83 3.98 -19.38 9.89
C ILE A 83 2.84 -20.36 9.56
N ASN A 84 3.08 -21.65 9.75
CA ASN A 84 2.01 -22.64 9.66
C ASN A 84 1.16 -22.70 10.93
N GLN A 85 0.09 -23.50 10.90
CA GLN A 85 -0.84 -23.69 12.02
C GLN A 85 -0.18 -24.17 13.32
N SER A 86 0.99 -24.83 13.23
CA SER A 86 1.77 -25.28 14.38
C SER A 86 2.76 -24.22 14.90
N GLY A 87 2.78 -23.02 14.30
CA GLY A 87 3.68 -21.92 14.69
C GLY A 87 5.11 -22.05 14.13
N THR A 88 5.37 -22.95 13.19
CA THR A 88 6.68 -23.08 12.54
C THR A 88 6.83 -22.02 11.46
N VAL A 89 7.98 -21.35 11.43
CA VAL A 89 8.33 -20.37 10.38
C VAL A 89 8.62 -21.09 9.07
N GLU A 90 7.92 -20.69 8.01
CA GLU A 90 8.08 -21.25 6.66
C GLU A 90 8.74 -20.27 5.69
N GLU A 91 8.58 -18.98 5.94
CA GLU A 91 9.12 -17.93 5.08
C GLU A 91 9.35 -16.66 5.90
N THR A 92 10.50 -16.02 5.71
CA THR A 92 10.81 -14.68 6.23
C THR A 92 11.14 -13.79 5.04
N ASN A 93 10.61 -12.58 5.00
CA ASN A 93 10.87 -11.60 3.95
C ASN A 93 11.43 -10.29 4.51
N HIS A 94 12.40 -9.75 3.77
CA HIS A 94 12.99 -8.45 4.02
C HIS A 94 12.89 -7.58 2.77
N TYR A 95 12.40 -6.34 2.97
CA TYR A 95 12.08 -5.41 1.90
C TYR A 95 12.93 -4.16 1.97
N TYR A 96 13.39 -3.69 0.82
CA TYR A 96 13.82 -2.30 0.64
C TYR A 96 12.62 -1.36 0.84
N PRO A 97 12.84 -0.06 1.09
CA PRO A 97 11.75 0.89 1.32
C PRO A 97 10.66 0.87 0.24
N PHE A 98 11.05 0.70 -1.03
CA PHE A 98 10.15 0.64 -2.18
C PHE A 98 9.62 -0.78 -2.49
N GLY A 99 9.77 -1.73 -1.56
CA GLY A 99 9.12 -3.05 -1.64
C GLY A 99 9.90 -4.14 -2.39
N GLY A 100 11.08 -3.82 -2.92
CA GLY A 100 11.98 -4.83 -3.50
C GLY A 100 12.43 -5.82 -2.43
N VAL A 101 12.30 -7.12 -2.69
CA VAL A 101 12.75 -8.17 -1.76
C VAL A 101 14.26 -8.27 -1.80
N PHE A 102 14.95 -8.00 -0.68
CA PHE A 102 16.41 -8.10 -0.59
C PHE A 102 16.89 -9.35 0.14
N GLY A 103 16.02 -9.99 0.90
CA GLY A 103 16.30 -11.25 1.55
C GLY A 103 15.00 -12.02 1.76
N THR A 104 15.03 -13.31 1.43
CA THR A 104 13.93 -14.22 1.73
C THR A 104 14.45 -15.62 2.03
N THR A 105 13.78 -16.33 2.94
CA THR A 105 14.13 -17.73 3.31
C THR A 105 13.22 -18.77 2.64
N GLY A 106 12.22 -18.33 1.86
CA GLY A 106 11.25 -19.22 1.22
C GLY A 106 10.43 -18.54 0.12
N ASN A 107 9.56 -19.31 -0.52
CA ASN A 107 8.60 -18.78 -1.50
C ASN A 107 7.33 -19.63 -1.52
N THR A 108 6.66 -19.72 -0.38
CA THR A 108 5.49 -20.59 -0.19
C THR A 108 4.23 -20.02 -0.84
N GLN A 109 4.18 -18.70 -0.99
CA GLN A 109 2.99 -17.96 -1.44
C GLN A 109 3.39 -16.62 -2.10
N PRO A 110 2.57 -16.03 -2.98
CA PRO A 110 2.97 -14.86 -3.78
C PRO A 110 2.70 -13.48 -3.15
N TYR A 111 1.95 -13.36 -2.05
CA TYR A 111 1.59 -12.10 -1.39
C TYR A 111 2.71 -11.61 -0.44
N LYS A 112 3.30 -10.45 -0.76
CA LYS A 112 4.49 -9.95 -0.07
C LYS A 112 4.31 -8.52 0.45
N TYR A 113 4.85 -7.52 -0.24
CA TYR A 113 4.80 -6.10 0.13
C TYR A 113 3.37 -5.54 0.05
N ASN A 114 2.93 -4.84 1.10
CA ASN A 114 1.55 -4.36 1.33
C ASN A 114 0.45 -5.41 1.10
N GLY A 115 0.77 -6.69 1.27
CA GLY A 115 -0.14 -7.80 0.97
C GLY A 115 -0.49 -7.94 -0.51
N LYS A 116 0.28 -7.33 -1.41
CA LYS A 116 0.08 -7.41 -2.86
C LYS A 116 0.76 -8.65 -3.43
N GLU A 117 0.15 -9.21 -4.46
CA GLU A 117 0.69 -10.36 -5.17
C GLU A 117 1.95 -9.94 -5.95
N PHE A 118 3.04 -10.67 -5.73
CA PHE A 118 4.34 -10.47 -6.34
C PHE A 118 4.57 -11.46 -7.48
N ASP A 119 4.74 -10.94 -8.68
CA ASP A 119 5.13 -11.73 -9.84
C ASP A 119 6.65 -11.58 -10.09
N ASN A 120 7.40 -12.58 -9.64
CA ASN A 120 8.84 -12.67 -9.85
C ASN A 120 9.24 -13.54 -11.05
N LYS A 121 8.28 -14.00 -11.85
CA LYS A 121 8.57 -14.90 -12.96
C LYS A 121 9.44 -14.18 -13.98
N LYS A 122 10.52 -14.86 -14.41
CA LYS A 122 11.51 -14.31 -15.34
C LYS A 122 12.16 -13.00 -14.86
N GLY A 123 12.16 -12.74 -13.55
CA GLY A 123 12.73 -11.52 -12.96
C GLY A 123 11.88 -10.28 -13.17
N LEU A 124 10.59 -10.43 -13.52
CA LEU A 124 9.67 -9.30 -13.69
C LEU A 124 9.60 -8.44 -12.42
N ASN A 125 9.48 -9.09 -11.25
CA ASN A 125 9.52 -8.47 -9.92
C ASN A 125 8.51 -7.32 -9.76
N TRP A 126 7.29 -7.54 -10.26
CA TRP A 126 6.20 -6.57 -10.18
C TRP A 126 5.16 -6.98 -9.15
N TYR A 127 4.54 -5.98 -8.52
CA TYR A 127 3.38 -6.18 -7.68
C TYR A 127 2.10 -5.79 -8.39
N ASP A 128 1.02 -6.56 -8.16
CA ASP A 128 -0.32 -6.19 -8.58
C ASP A 128 -1.05 -5.40 -7.49
N TYR A 129 -1.23 -4.10 -7.74
CA TYR A 129 -1.96 -3.22 -6.84
C TYR A 129 -3.45 -3.10 -7.18
N GLY A 130 -3.93 -3.74 -8.24
CA GLY A 130 -5.33 -3.72 -8.66
C GLY A 130 -5.57 -2.76 -9.82
N ALA A 131 -5.29 -1.46 -9.69
CA ALA A 131 -5.45 -0.52 -10.82
C ALA A 131 -4.20 -0.40 -11.68
N ARG A 132 -3.01 -0.66 -11.11
CA ARG A 132 -1.70 -0.57 -11.78
C ARG A 132 -0.77 -1.69 -11.31
N HIS A 133 0.13 -2.13 -12.18
CA HIS A 133 1.29 -2.92 -11.75
C HIS A 133 2.42 -1.99 -11.29
N TYR A 134 3.10 -2.39 -10.23
CA TYR A 134 4.16 -1.63 -9.57
C TYR A 134 5.50 -2.34 -9.73
N ASP A 135 6.47 -1.62 -10.29
CA ASP A 135 7.85 -2.07 -10.43
C ASP A 135 8.67 -1.59 -9.22
N THR A 136 9.15 -2.55 -8.44
CA THR A 136 9.90 -2.26 -7.21
C THR A 136 11.34 -1.87 -7.44
N ALA A 137 11.93 -2.28 -8.57
CA ALA A 137 13.28 -1.90 -8.92
C ALA A 137 13.34 -0.41 -9.29
N LEU A 138 12.29 0.08 -9.97
CA LEU A 138 12.14 1.49 -10.30
C LEU A 138 11.51 2.31 -9.16
N GLY A 139 10.74 1.68 -8.27
CA GLY A 139 9.92 2.37 -7.29
C GLY A 139 8.79 3.17 -7.95
N ARG A 140 8.22 2.66 -9.05
CA ARG A 140 7.24 3.35 -9.90
C ARG A 140 6.15 2.41 -10.38
N PHE A 141 4.97 2.96 -10.65
CA PHE A 141 3.96 2.24 -11.42
C PHE A 141 4.33 2.16 -12.89
N THR A 142 3.83 1.13 -13.55
CA THR A 142 4.06 0.83 -14.97
C THR A 142 3.15 1.62 -15.91
N THR A 143 2.12 2.29 -15.37
CA THR A 143 1.09 3.00 -16.13
C THR A 143 0.69 4.29 -15.40
N ASN A 144 0.15 5.25 -16.16
CA ASN A 144 -0.34 6.51 -15.61
C ASN A 144 -1.46 6.30 -14.59
N ASP A 145 -1.44 7.09 -13.52
CA ASP A 145 -2.55 7.19 -12.56
C ASP A 145 -3.83 7.70 -13.24
N ARG A 146 -4.96 7.03 -13.02
CA ARG A 146 -6.28 7.50 -13.48
C ARG A 146 -6.71 8.81 -12.84
N PHE A 147 -6.13 9.16 -11.68
CA PHE A 147 -6.37 10.40 -10.97
C PHE A 147 -5.18 11.36 -11.05
N ALA A 148 -4.28 11.20 -12.02
CA ALA A 148 -3.10 12.06 -12.18
C ALA A 148 -3.44 13.55 -12.18
N GLU A 149 -4.61 13.94 -12.73
CA GLU A 149 -5.09 15.33 -12.75
C GLU A 149 -5.31 15.93 -11.36
N LYS A 150 -5.59 15.10 -10.34
CA LYS A 150 -5.71 15.54 -8.95
C LYS A 150 -4.35 15.85 -8.30
N TYR A 151 -3.26 15.40 -8.92
CA TYR A 151 -1.90 15.44 -8.37
C TYR A 151 -0.93 16.12 -9.35
N TYR A 152 -1.28 17.32 -9.82
CA TYR A 152 -0.52 18.05 -10.85
C TYR A 152 0.97 18.25 -10.53
N SER A 153 1.36 18.30 -9.25
CA SER A 153 2.74 18.47 -8.81
C SER A 153 3.52 17.16 -8.69
N MET A 154 2.89 16.01 -8.94
CA MET A 154 3.47 14.69 -8.79
C MET A 154 3.53 13.96 -10.13
N SER A 155 4.52 13.08 -10.28
CA SER A 155 4.59 12.22 -11.47
C SER A 155 3.37 11.28 -11.52
N PRO A 156 2.74 11.08 -12.69
CA PRO A 156 1.65 10.09 -12.87
C PRO A 156 2.05 8.64 -12.55
N TYR A 157 3.34 8.36 -12.38
CA TYR A 157 3.91 7.04 -12.11
C TYR A 157 4.44 6.88 -10.68
N GLN A 158 4.30 7.90 -9.83
CA GLN A 158 4.85 7.89 -8.47
C GLN A 158 4.18 6.82 -7.59
N TYR A 159 4.95 6.30 -6.63
CA TYR A 159 4.42 5.46 -5.56
C TYR A 159 4.54 6.18 -4.20
N GLY A 160 3.46 6.19 -3.43
CA GLY A 160 3.45 6.67 -2.04
C GLY A 160 3.96 8.11 -1.84
N ALA A 161 3.80 8.98 -2.84
CA ALA A 161 4.39 10.32 -2.89
C ALA A 161 5.92 10.32 -2.66
N ASN A 162 6.61 9.28 -3.14
CA ASN A 162 8.03 9.01 -2.89
C ASN A 162 8.41 8.84 -1.41
N SER A 163 7.44 8.57 -0.53
CA SER A 163 7.65 8.32 0.90
C SER A 163 7.11 6.95 1.29
N PRO A 164 7.67 5.85 0.74
CA PRO A 164 7.09 4.51 0.79
C PRO A 164 7.20 3.83 2.15
N VAL A 165 7.83 4.45 3.14
CA VAL A 165 7.92 3.94 4.53
C VAL A 165 6.68 4.33 5.36
N VAL A 166 6.03 5.44 4.97
CA VAL A 166 4.89 6.03 5.71
C VAL A 166 3.60 6.03 4.90
N ASN A 167 3.70 6.04 3.57
CA ASN A 167 2.55 6.06 2.67
C ASN A 167 2.40 4.73 1.95
N ILE A 168 1.15 4.37 1.67
CA ILE A 168 0.80 3.19 0.87
C ILE A 168 -0.16 3.66 -0.22
N ASP A 169 0.08 3.27 -1.47
CA ASP A 169 -0.96 3.36 -2.49
C ASP A 169 -1.84 2.11 -2.39
N VAL A 170 -3.09 2.24 -1.95
CA VAL A 170 -3.88 1.07 -1.49
C VAL A 170 -4.34 0.22 -2.67
N ASN A 171 -4.77 0.85 -3.76
CA ASN A 171 -5.31 0.17 -4.94
C ASN A 171 -4.53 0.50 -6.22
N GLY A 172 -3.35 1.11 -6.09
CA GLY A 172 -2.56 1.57 -7.22
C GLY A 172 -3.24 2.75 -7.92
N ASP A 173 -3.89 3.63 -7.19
CA ASP A 173 -4.56 4.85 -7.68
C ASP A 173 -4.84 5.87 -6.56
N SER A 174 -4.63 5.49 -5.30
CA SER A 174 -5.07 6.28 -4.16
C SER A 174 -4.08 6.10 -3.01
N ILE A 175 -3.42 7.20 -2.68
CA ILE A 175 -2.43 7.23 -1.61
C ILE A 175 -3.15 7.36 -0.27
N ARG A 176 -2.92 6.38 0.60
CA ARG A 176 -3.25 6.46 2.02
C ARG A 176 -2.05 7.02 2.76
N ILE A 177 -2.28 8.14 3.43
CA ILE A 177 -1.33 8.77 4.33
C ILE A 177 -1.67 8.30 5.75
N CYS A 178 -0.76 7.57 6.37
CA CYS A 178 -0.90 7.13 7.75
C CYS A 178 -0.17 8.12 8.66
N THR A 179 -0.90 8.88 9.46
CA THR A 179 -0.30 9.71 10.52
C THR A 179 -0.40 8.94 11.83
N GLU A 180 0.74 8.46 12.34
CA GLU A 180 0.81 7.84 13.66
C GLU A 180 0.61 8.93 14.72
N THR A 181 -0.53 8.90 15.40
CA THR A 181 -0.72 9.71 16.61
C THR A 181 -0.45 8.84 17.81
N GLN A 182 0.54 9.18 18.64
CA GLN A 182 0.77 8.55 19.95
C GLN A 182 -0.38 8.82 20.97
N SER A 183 -1.54 9.29 20.50
CA SER A 183 -2.72 9.63 21.30
C SER A 183 -3.98 9.65 20.42
N PHE A 184 -5.15 9.94 21.02
CA PHE A 184 -6.48 9.95 20.42
C PHE A 184 -6.48 10.50 18.98
N GLY A 185 -6.87 9.66 18.02
CA GLY A 185 -6.69 9.85 16.57
C GLY A 185 -6.99 11.26 16.08
N HIS A 186 -5.95 11.94 15.62
CA HIS A 186 -6.02 13.29 15.06
C HIS A 186 -5.09 13.36 13.84
N THR A 187 -5.67 13.50 12.65
CA THR A 187 -4.92 13.60 11.41
C THR A 187 -5.14 14.97 10.78
N TRP A 188 -4.12 15.57 10.17
CA TRP A 188 -4.33 16.76 9.37
C TRP A 188 -3.50 16.70 8.09
N ILE A 189 -4.02 17.33 7.05
CA ILE A 189 -3.38 17.48 5.74
C ILE A 189 -3.28 18.97 5.46
N SER A 190 -2.07 19.45 5.24
CA SER A 190 -1.79 20.83 4.84
C SER A 190 -1.55 20.86 3.33
N VAL A 191 -2.14 21.83 2.65
CA VAL A 191 -2.05 22.01 1.19
C VAL A 191 -1.73 23.47 0.90
N GLY A 192 -0.77 23.73 0.01
CA GLY A 192 -0.28 25.09 -0.29
C GLY A 192 0.77 25.60 0.70
N GLU A 193 1.21 26.83 0.50
CA GLU A 193 2.28 27.47 1.28
C GLU A 193 1.92 28.91 1.67
N GLY A 194 2.54 29.43 2.74
CA GLY A 194 2.34 30.82 3.18
C GLY A 194 0.88 31.13 3.48
N SER A 195 0.43 32.32 3.10
CA SER A 195 -0.97 32.75 3.26
C SER A 195 -1.94 32.11 2.27
N ASN A 196 -1.49 31.22 1.38
CA ASN A 196 -2.34 30.41 0.49
C ASN A 196 -2.57 28.99 1.04
N MET A 197 -2.16 28.72 2.28
CA MET A 197 -2.30 27.39 2.87
C MET A 197 -3.76 27.06 3.22
N THR A 198 -4.14 25.81 3.03
CA THR A 198 -5.38 25.21 3.51
C THR A 198 -5.02 23.98 4.35
N VAL A 199 -5.60 23.85 5.55
CA VAL A 199 -5.42 22.67 6.40
C VAL A 199 -6.75 21.97 6.60
N TYR A 200 -6.80 20.68 6.29
CA TYR A 200 -7.89 19.80 6.67
C TYR A 200 -7.47 19.02 7.92
N SER A 201 -8.14 19.23 9.05
CA SER A 201 -7.84 18.56 10.31
C SER A 201 -9.03 17.72 10.74
N TYR A 202 -8.83 16.44 10.98
CA TYR A 202 -9.84 15.53 11.50
C TYR A 202 -9.44 15.02 12.89
N GLY A 203 -10.36 15.12 13.85
CA GLY A 203 -10.19 14.60 15.20
C GLY A 203 -11.52 14.40 15.91
N ARG A 204 -11.53 13.68 17.04
CA ARG A 204 -12.72 13.57 17.90
C ARG A 204 -12.78 14.76 18.86
N TYR A 205 -13.84 15.58 18.76
CA TYR A 205 -14.01 16.77 19.60
C TYR A 205 -15.31 16.66 20.38
N ASN A 206 -15.26 16.54 21.72
CA ASN A 206 -16.45 16.59 22.57
C ASN A 206 -16.80 18.05 22.92
N GLY A 207 -17.21 18.82 21.91
CA GLY A 207 -17.85 20.12 22.06
C GLY A 207 -17.03 21.27 22.67
N THR A 208 -15.79 21.07 23.12
CA THR A 208 -15.13 22.07 23.99
C THR A 208 -13.98 22.89 23.41
N ASN A 209 -13.38 22.62 22.24
CA ASN A 209 -12.44 23.57 21.62
C ASN A 209 -12.25 23.31 20.13
N LYS A 210 -12.83 24.16 19.28
CA LYS A 210 -12.63 24.20 17.82
C LYS A 210 -11.62 25.30 17.43
N GLY A 211 -10.46 25.35 18.09
CA GLY A 211 -9.51 26.44 17.90
C GLY A 211 -8.06 25.97 17.72
N PRO A 212 -7.23 26.72 16.98
CA PRO A 212 -5.80 26.43 16.77
C PRO A 212 -4.98 26.42 18.07
N ASP A 213 -5.53 26.98 19.15
CA ASP A 213 -4.76 27.22 20.36
C ASP A 213 -4.74 26.14 21.43
N ARG A 214 -5.72 25.23 21.49
CA ARG A 214 -5.78 24.20 22.55
C ARG A 214 -6.36 22.87 22.07
N SER A 215 -5.75 22.28 21.04
CA SER A 215 -6.01 20.88 20.66
C SER A 215 -5.30 19.89 21.60
N SER A 216 -5.44 20.07 22.92
CA SER A 216 -5.05 19.01 23.86
C SER A 216 -6.15 17.96 23.81
N ASN A 217 -5.89 16.87 23.08
CA ASN A 217 -6.73 15.68 23.03
C ASN A 217 -6.84 15.10 24.44
N SER A 218 -7.88 15.49 25.18
CA SER A 218 -8.08 15.02 26.54
C SER A 218 -9.18 13.97 26.66
N LEU A 219 -10.02 13.74 25.66
CA LEU A 219 -11.24 12.95 25.87
C LEU A 219 -11.45 11.90 24.77
N GLY A 220 -11.33 10.62 25.16
CA GLY A 220 -11.43 9.45 24.29
C GLY A 220 -12.81 9.17 23.68
N ASN A 221 -13.84 9.94 24.05
CA ASN A 221 -15.22 9.74 23.61
C ASN A 221 -15.81 11.04 23.01
N GLY A 222 -16.17 11.00 21.72
CA GLY A 222 -16.81 12.09 20.97
C GLY A 222 -16.88 11.78 19.46
N SER A 223 -17.77 12.46 18.72
CA SER A 223 -17.85 12.33 17.25
C SER A 223 -16.63 12.96 16.57
N GLY A 224 -16.19 12.34 15.48
CA GLY A 224 -15.16 12.92 14.61
C GLY A 224 -15.67 14.19 13.93
N VAL A 225 -14.87 15.24 13.91
CA VAL A 225 -15.16 16.50 13.20
C VAL A 225 -14.03 16.75 12.21
N LEU A 226 -14.40 17.06 10.96
CA LEU A 226 -13.47 17.59 9.96
C LEU A 226 -13.52 19.13 10.01
N LEU A 227 -12.36 19.74 10.22
CA LEU A 227 -12.14 21.18 10.18
C LEU A 227 -11.37 21.54 8.91
N LYS A 228 -11.76 22.65 8.27
CA LYS A 228 -11.04 23.24 7.14
C LYS A 228 -10.58 24.63 7.55
N LEU A 229 -9.27 24.82 7.70
CA LEU A 229 -8.63 26.10 7.98
C LEU A 229 -8.06 26.66 6.67
N MET A 230 -8.00 27.98 6.54
CA MET A 230 -7.42 28.65 5.36
C MET A 230 -6.53 29.81 5.77
N GLY A 231 -5.64 30.22 4.88
CA GLY A 231 -4.83 31.43 5.01
C GLY A 231 -3.92 31.41 6.23
N ASP A 232 -3.84 32.53 6.93
CA ASP A 232 -2.94 32.69 8.09
C ASP A 232 -3.32 31.76 9.25
N GLU A 233 -4.59 31.37 9.37
CA GLU A 233 -5.05 30.38 10.37
C GLU A 233 -4.52 28.97 10.04
N ALA A 234 -4.60 28.58 8.77
CA ALA A 234 -4.01 27.32 8.29
C ALA A 234 -2.50 27.30 8.51
N LYS A 235 -1.81 28.40 8.19
CA LYS A 235 -0.37 28.56 8.39
C LYS A 235 0.01 28.46 9.86
N ALA A 236 -0.65 29.20 10.74
CA ALA A 236 -0.37 29.20 12.18
C ALA A 236 -0.59 27.80 12.78
N TYR A 237 -1.66 27.12 12.36
CA TYR A 237 -1.91 25.74 12.75
C TYR A 237 -0.79 24.80 12.30
N ASN A 238 -0.37 24.89 11.04
CA ASN A 238 0.68 24.04 10.47
C ASN A 238 2.03 24.26 11.16
N ASP A 239 2.47 25.51 11.33
CA ASP A 239 3.74 25.87 11.98
C ASP A 239 3.80 25.39 13.45
N LYS A 240 2.67 25.50 14.15
CA LYS A 240 2.55 25.02 15.53
C LYS A 240 2.58 23.50 15.62
N LYS A 241 2.02 22.77 14.65
CA LYS A 241 2.03 21.31 14.69
C LYS A 241 3.37 20.71 14.25
N SER A 242 4.05 21.34 13.28
CA SER A 242 5.38 20.91 12.82
C SER A 242 6.49 21.12 13.86
N SER A 243 6.27 21.93 14.89
CA SER A 243 7.25 22.18 15.96
C SER A 243 7.14 21.22 17.16
N TRP A 244 6.04 20.46 17.27
CA TRP A 244 5.77 19.56 18.41
C TRP A 244 6.13 18.10 18.14
N TRP A 245 6.36 17.76 16.87
CA TRP A 245 6.71 16.42 16.42
C TRP A 245 7.87 16.58 15.43
N ASN A 246 8.86 15.70 15.47
CA ASN A 246 9.92 15.59 14.45
C ASN A 246 9.34 15.08 13.10
N VAL A 247 8.24 15.67 12.65
CA VAL A 247 7.51 15.30 11.44
C VAL A 247 7.68 16.48 10.49
N CYS A 248 8.69 16.38 9.64
CA CYS A 248 8.91 17.30 8.54
C CYS A 248 7.80 17.11 7.50
N ILE A 249 6.78 17.98 7.53
CA ILE A 249 5.81 18.11 6.44
C ILE A 249 6.17 19.37 5.68
N CYS A 250 6.68 19.18 4.45
CA CYS A 250 6.73 20.17 3.37
C CYS A 250 7.07 21.62 3.77
N SER A 251 8.25 21.87 4.34
CA SER A 251 8.85 23.20 4.26
C SER A 251 10.37 23.09 4.09
N ASN A 252 10.92 23.77 3.09
CA ASN A 252 12.36 23.86 2.79
C ASN A 252 13.16 24.67 3.84
N ARG A 253 12.75 24.65 5.12
CA ARG A 253 13.50 25.28 6.20
C ARG A 253 13.56 24.35 7.41
N CYS A 254 14.48 23.39 7.35
CA CYS A 254 15.07 22.81 8.56
C CYS A 254 16.31 23.65 8.89
N GLY A 255 16.17 24.59 9.82
CA GLY A 255 17.31 25.30 10.41
C GLY A 255 17.84 24.53 11.60
N ARG A 256 19.05 23.98 11.43
CA ARG A 256 19.99 23.40 12.41
C ARG A 256 19.44 22.44 13.47
#